data_AF-A0A1I4F0A1-F1
#
_entry.id   AF-A0A1I4F0A1-F1
#
_cell.length_a   1.000
_cell.length_b   1.000
_cell.length_c   1.000
_cell.angle_alpha   90.00
_cell.angle_beta   90.00
_cell.angle_gamma   90.00
#
_symmetry.space_group_name_H-M   'P 1'
#
loop_
_entity.id
_entity.type
_entity.pdbx_description
1 polymer ?
#
loop_
_entity_poly.entity_id
_entity_poly.type
_entity_poly.pdbx_seq_one_letter_code
_entity_poly.pdbx_strand_id
1 'polypeptide(L)'
;MLCFRCVFARKVIVPKEQVLGLVLDGQAKAYPFLEHAKESGEINDMPGKHAIQIRYDHNHKSAEIFDADGKPLSGFVLFWFAWYAFQPQTEICRAE
;
A
#
# COMPACT_ATOMS: atom_id res chain seq x y z
N MET A 1 14.54 4.96 -9.83
CA MET A 1 13.09 5.16 -9.75
C MET A 1 12.47 3.81 -10.04
N LEU A 2 12.21 3.02 -8.99
CA LEU A 2 11.58 1.71 -9.13
C LEU A 2 10.11 1.93 -9.50
N CYS A 3 9.66 1.25 -10.56
CA CYS A 3 8.33 1.40 -11.11
C CYS A 3 7.47 0.28 -10.52
N PHE A 4 6.59 0.63 -9.57
CA PHE A 4 5.68 -0.33 -8.94
C PHE A 4 4.43 -0.48 -9.78
N ARG A 5 4.13 -1.71 -10.21
CA ARG A 5 2.95 -1.96 -11.03
C ARG A 5 1.76 -2.30 -10.13
N CYS A 6 0.78 -1.42 -10.08
CA CYS A 6 -0.53 -1.73 -9.50
C CYS A 6 -1.34 -2.58 -10.48
N VAL A 7 -1.83 -3.73 -10.03
CA VAL A 7 -2.50 -4.71 -10.90
C VAL A 7 -3.66 -5.35 -10.15
N PHE A 8 -4.78 -5.56 -10.85
CA PHE A 8 -5.92 -6.30 -10.32
C PHE A 8 -5.48 -7.75 -9.99
N ALA A 9 -5.74 -8.19 -8.77
CA ALA A 9 -5.07 -9.34 -8.19
C ALA A 9 -5.38 -10.66 -8.92
N ARG A 10 -4.34 -11.31 -9.46
CA ARG A 10 -4.36 -12.75 -9.85
C ARG A 10 -3.61 -13.64 -8.87
N LYS A 11 -3.01 -13.07 -7.81
CA LYS A 11 -2.19 -13.80 -6.81
C LYS A 11 -2.85 -13.74 -5.45
N VAL A 12 -2.78 -14.84 -4.71
CA VAL A 12 -3.31 -14.98 -3.36
C VAL A 12 -2.32 -14.33 -2.38
N ILE A 13 -2.69 -13.18 -1.82
CA ILE A 13 -2.00 -12.63 -0.63
C ILE A 13 -2.29 -13.55 0.55
N VAL A 14 -1.29 -13.80 1.39
CA VAL A 14 -1.48 -14.61 2.60
C VAL A 14 -2.48 -13.89 3.52
N PRO A 15 -3.57 -14.53 3.98
CA PRO A 15 -4.62 -13.84 4.73
C PRO A 15 -4.12 -13.00 5.93
N LYS A 16 -3.09 -13.50 6.63
CA LYS A 16 -2.47 -12.85 7.80
C LYS A 16 -1.26 -11.96 7.45
N GLU A 17 -1.03 -11.67 6.18
CA GLU A 17 -0.06 -10.65 5.79
C GLU A 17 -0.60 -9.26 6.19
N GLN A 18 0.27 -8.39 6.71
CA GLN A 18 -0.08 -7.00 6.96
C GLN A 18 -0.05 -6.23 5.64
N VAL A 19 -1.04 -5.36 5.45
CA VAL A 19 -1.11 -4.43 4.34
C VAL A 19 -1.28 -3.02 4.88
N LEU A 20 -0.70 -2.05 4.19
CA LEU A 20 -1.10 -0.66 4.32
C LEU A 20 -2.26 -0.44 3.34
N GLY A 21 -3.43 -0.14 3.88
CA GLY A 21 -4.61 0.23 3.12
C GLY A 21 -4.73 1.74 2.98
N LEU A 22 -5.09 2.22 1.80
CA LEU A 22 -5.34 3.62 1.49
C LEU A 22 -6.66 3.73 0.73
N VAL A 23 -7.49 4.71 1.10
CA VAL A 23 -8.66 5.11 0.32
C VAL A 23 -8.51 6.58 -0.04
N LEU A 24 -8.40 6.88 -1.33
CA LEU A 24 -8.38 8.24 -1.87
C LEU A 24 -9.38 8.35 -3.00
N ASP A 25 -10.24 9.37 -2.95
CA ASP A 25 -11.30 9.62 -3.96
C ASP A 25 -12.14 8.38 -4.29
N GLY A 26 -12.46 7.58 -3.27
CA GLY A 26 -13.25 6.36 -3.41
C GLY A 26 -12.49 5.16 -4.01
N GLN A 27 -11.21 5.31 -4.34
CA GLN A 27 -10.36 4.22 -4.81
C GLN A 27 -9.57 3.65 -3.64
N ALA A 28 -9.74 2.34 -3.41
CA ALA A 28 -9.00 1.59 -2.40
C ALA A 28 -7.74 0.97 -3.01
N LYS A 29 -6.61 1.12 -2.33
CA LYS A 29 -5.36 0.43 -2.63
C LYS A 29 -4.81 -0.26 -1.38
N ALA A 30 -4.14 -1.39 -1.60
CA ALA A 30 -3.40 -2.13 -0.58
C ALA A 30 -1.94 -2.29 -1.00
N TYR A 31 -1.04 -2.07 -0.04
CA TYR A 31 0.40 -2.23 -0.19
C TYR A 31 0.89 -3.32 0.78
N PRO A 32 1.20 -4.53 0.30
CA PRO A 32 1.60 -5.65 1.15
C PRO A 32 2.99 -5.47 1.76
N PHE A 33 3.12 -5.70 3.07
CA PHE A 33 4.38 -5.45 3.77
C PHE A 33 5.48 -6.42 3.34
N LEU A 34 5.19 -7.69 3.02
CA LEU A 34 6.25 -8.66 2.70
C LEU A 34 6.93 -8.36 1.36
N GLU A 35 6.19 -7.83 0.39
CA GLU A 35 6.75 -7.44 -0.91
C GLU A 35 7.70 -6.24 -0.77
N HIS A 36 7.37 -5.31 0.13
CA HIS A 36 8.13 -4.07 0.34
C HIS A 36 9.15 -4.15 1.50
N ALA A 37 9.24 -5.29 2.19
CA ALA A 37 10.21 -5.54 3.26
C ALA A 37 11.68 -5.58 2.78
N LYS A 38 11.91 -5.62 1.46
CA LYS A 38 13.25 -5.81 0.86
C LYS A 38 13.80 -4.56 0.16
N GLU A 39 12.99 -3.51 0.02
CA GLU A 39 13.37 -2.28 -0.67
C GLU A 39 13.81 -1.20 0.33
N SER A 40 14.16 -0.01 -0.15
CA SER A 40 14.67 1.12 0.66
C SER A 40 13.70 1.66 1.72
N GLY A 41 12.60 0.95 2.00
CA GLY A 41 11.51 1.39 2.83
C GLY A 41 10.66 2.47 2.18
N GLU A 42 10.91 2.87 0.94
CA GLU A 42 10.17 3.95 0.27
C GLU A 42 9.54 3.50 -1.04
N ILE A 43 8.26 3.81 -1.22
CA ILE A 43 7.50 3.53 -2.44
C ILE A 43 6.91 4.85 -2.94
N ASN A 44 7.04 5.10 -4.24
CA ASN A 44 6.27 6.16 -4.89
C ASN A 44 5.15 5.50 -5.71
N ASP A 45 3.93 6.00 -5.57
CA ASP A 45 2.77 5.52 -6.31
C ASP A 45 1.87 6.69 -6.70
N MET A 46 0.95 6.44 -7.63
CA MET A 46 -0.03 7.40 -8.10
C MET A 46 -1.44 6.78 -8.18
N PRO A 47 -2.11 6.49 -7.04
CA PRO A 47 -3.53 6.13 -7.04
C PRO A 47 -4.38 7.21 -7.71
N GLY A 48 -5.00 6.86 -8.83
CA GLY A 48 -5.75 7.81 -9.65
C GLY A 48 -4.86 8.94 -10.16
N LYS A 49 -4.98 10.14 -9.56
CA LYS A 49 -4.20 11.34 -9.89
C LYS A 49 -3.38 11.88 -8.72
N HIS A 50 -3.34 11.16 -7.60
CA HIS A 50 -2.66 11.59 -6.39
C HIS A 50 -1.27 11.01 -6.33
N ALA A 51 -0.25 11.83 -6.52
CA ALA A 51 1.12 11.40 -6.26
C ALA A 51 1.31 11.23 -4.75
N ILE A 52 1.80 10.06 -4.34
CA ILE A 52 2.06 9.74 -2.94
C ILE A 52 3.44 9.11 -2.76
N GLN A 53 3.98 9.30 -1.56
CA GLN A 53 5.15 8.59 -1.07
C GLN A 53 4.77 7.77 0.17
N ILE A 54 5.09 6.49 0.17
CA ILE A 54 4.93 5.60 1.31
C ILE A 54 6.29 5.35 1.92
N ARG A 55 6.39 5.45 3.25
CA ARG A 55 7.60 5.11 4.00
C ARG A 55 7.29 3.99 4.99
N TYR A 56 8.01 2.88 4.89
CA TYR A 56 7.92 1.73 5.77
C TYR A 56 8.98 1.82 6.85
N ASP A 57 8.56 1.56 8.08
CA ASP A 57 9.47 1.27 9.17
C ASP A 57 9.44 -0.25 9.44
N HIS A 58 10.46 -0.95 8.95
CA HIS A 58 10.58 -2.39 9.11
C HIS A 58 10.81 -2.82 10.57
N ASN A 59 11.40 -1.95 11.40
CA ASN A 59 11.64 -2.26 12.80
C ASN A 59 10.34 -2.21 13.60
N HIS A 60 9.47 -1.26 13.27
CA HIS A 60 8.20 -1.04 13.99
C HIS A 60 6.98 -1.65 13.28
N LYS A 61 7.15 -2.25 12.10
CA LYS A 61 6.07 -2.80 11.27
C LYS A 61 4.93 -1.80 11.05
N SER A 62 5.32 -0.56 10.78
CA SER A 62 4.42 0.54 10.45
C SER A 62 4.73 1.08 9.06
N ALA A 63 3.80 1.88 8.53
CA ALA A 63 4.02 2.62 7.31
C ALA A 63 3.28 3.96 7.39
N GLU A 64 3.89 4.98 6.80
CA GLU A 64 3.34 6.33 6.68
C GLU A 64 3.14 6.68 5.21
N ILE A 65 2.12 7.49 4.92
CA ILE A 65 1.79 7.93 3.58
C ILE A 65 1.85 9.44 3.56
N PHE A 66 2.49 10.01 2.55
CA PHE A 66 2.61 11.44 2.32
C PHE A 66 2.08 11.78 0.92
N ASP A 67 1.43 12.92 0.79
CA ASP A 67 1.08 13.49 -0.51
C ASP A 67 2.29 14.17 -1.18
N ALA A 68 2.06 14.76 -2.37
CA ALA A 68 3.08 15.45 -3.14
C ALA A 68 3.70 16.66 -2.41
N ASP A 69 2.97 17.29 -1.49
CA ASP A 69 3.45 18.41 -0.69
C ASP A 69 4.16 17.95 0.60
N GLY A 70 4.26 16.63 0.82
CA GLY A 70 4.86 16.03 2.00
C GLY A 70 3.94 16.02 3.22
N LYS A 71 2.64 16.25 3.05
CA LYS A 71 1.66 16.22 4.15
C LYS A 71 1.19 14.78 4.38
N PRO A 72 1.05 14.35 5.65
CA PRO A 72 0.60 13.00 5.95
C PRO A 72 -0.84 12.74 5.50
N LEU A 73 -1.05 11.57 4.89
CA LEU A 73 -2.35 11.01 4.53
C LEU A 73 -2.71 9.89 5.51
N SER A 74 -4.01 9.74 5.80
CA SER A 74 -4.49 8.63 6.64
C SER A 74 -4.48 7.32 5.85
N GLY A 75 -3.74 6.34 6.37
CA GLY A 75 -3.79 4.94 5.95
C GLY A 75 -4.16 4.02 7.11
N PHE A 76 -4.45 2.76 6.79
CA PHE A 76 -4.80 1.73 7.76
C PHE A 76 -3.82 0.56 7.66
N VAL A 77 -3.11 0.25 8.74
CA VAL A 77 -2.33 -0.98 8.82
C VAL A 77 -3.21 -2.09 9.37
N LEU A 78 -3.55 -3.06 8.54
CA LEU A 78 -4.45 -4.18 8.88
C LEU A 78 -3.93 -5.48 8.29
N PHE A 79 -4.46 -6.62 8.75
CA PHE A 79 -4.26 -7.88 8.03
C PHE A 79 -5.07 -7.89 6.73
N TRP A 80 -4.53 -8.53 5.70
CA TRP A 80 -5.13 -8.62 4.37
C TRP A 80 -6.58 -9.12 4.42
N PHE A 81 -6.87 -10.16 5.20
CA PHE A 81 -8.23 -10.70 5.31
C PHE A 81 -9.24 -9.65 5.80
N ALA A 82 -8.82 -8.77 6.72
CA ALA A 82 -9.68 -7.75 7.28
C ALA A 82 -9.87 -6.60 6.28
N TRP A 83 -8.77 -6.13 5.67
CA TRP A 83 -8.84 -5.10 4.64
C TRP A 83 -9.74 -5.53 3.47
N TYR A 84 -9.53 -6.73 2.94
CA TYR A 84 -10.30 -7.27 1.82
C TYR A 84 -11.79 -7.39 2.13
N ALA A 85 -12.15 -7.73 3.38
CA ALA A 85 -13.56 -7.78 3.81
C ALA A 85 -14.25 -6.40 3.74
N PHE A 86 -13.51 -5.31 3.94
CA PHE A 86 -14.04 -3.94 3.86
C PHE A 86 -13.87 -3.31 2.48
N GLN A 87 -12.83 -3.68 1.72
CA GLN A 87 -12.44 -3.08 0.45
C GLN A 87 -12.20 -4.16 -0.64
N PRO A 88 -13.23 -4.92 -1.05
CA PRO A 88 -13.06 -6.04 -1.97
C PRO A 88 -12.62 -5.61 -3.38
N GLN A 89 -12.91 -4.37 -3.79
CA GLN A 89 -12.49 -3.76 -5.06
C GLN A 89 -11.07 -3.17 -5.04
N THR A 90 -10.29 -3.39 -3.97
CA THR A 90 -8.95 -2.78 -3.81
C THR A 90 -7.99 -3.17 -4.93
N GLU A 91 -7.26 -2.19 -5.43
CA GLU A 91 -6.05 -2.46 -6.22
C GLU A 91 -4.91 -2.88 -5.28
N ILE A 92 -3.99 -3.69 -5.80
CA ILE A 92 -2.83 -4.17 -5.03
C ILE A 92 -1.57 -3.66 -5.72
N CYS A 93 -0.74 -2.95 -4.96
CA CYS A 93 0.58 -2.52 -5.41
C CYS A 93 1.59 -3.66 -5.24
N ARG A 94 2.47 -3.85 -6.23
CA ARG A 94 3.47 -4.91 -6.24
C ARG A 94 4.87 -4.35 -6.46
N ALA A 95 5.84 -4.87 -5.71
CA ALA A 95 7.27 -4.70 -5.98
C ALA A 95 7.68 -5.64 -7.13
N GLU A 96 8.29 -5.11 -8.18
CA GLU A 96 8.90 -5.90 -9.29
C GLU A 96 10.40 -6.13 -9.05
#